data_AF-A0A2E9D1Z5-F1
#
_entry.id   AF-A0A2E9D1Z5-F1
#
_cell.length_a   1.000
_cell.length_b   1.000
_cell.length_c   1.000
_cell.angle_alpha   90.00
_cell.angle_beta   90.00
_cell.angle_gamma   90.00
#
_symmetry.space_group_name_H-M   'P 1'
#
loop_
_entity.id
_entity.type
_entity.pdbx_description
1 polymer ?
#
loop_
_entity_poly.entity_id
_entity_poly.type
_entity_poly.pdbx_seq_one_letter_code
_entity_poly.pdbx_strand_id
1 'polypeptide(L)'
;MLRDRVGGDFIVLNAGIPGHTSVNTERRLRGLLDTLGKQAIQVDYVSIYAGNNDCQWEGNREDKTRLRTSPLIPIFIDRLRLKFFKPDTKHIRLRTNQRDFSRNLKRMLEACRRHSVAPVVILPETPLYWEPGKRFVADLFPVDEKIPGGAMVIAALKRATERWAAVLDQPWSEDKHKALESARELDFVIPRIKKQYRQLVENIARSLEVPLVRTCIPREQDDGAYFVDYCHPIGRANEAIAGKLVEAIEDYESGRVSKVVARTPLLYRLLDSRFVDVVSGWFSGSRGRTAESDPENQDIYTLY
;
A
#
# COMPACT_ATOMS: atom_id res chain seq x y z
N MET A 1 13.21 -18.12 -9.69
CA MET A 1 13.68 -17.96 -8.30
C MET A 1 12.76 -18.60 -7.26
N LEU A 2 11.52 -18.13 -7.06
CA LEU A 2 10.59 -18.79 -6.11
C LEU A 2 10.16 -20.18 -6.60
N ARG A 3 9.75 -20.28 -7.87
CA ARG A 3 9.43 -21.55 -8.55
C ARG A 3 10.57 -22.57 -8.43
N ASP A 4 11.81 -22.14 -8.65
CA ASP A 4 13.00 -22.99 -8.59
C ASP A 4 13.26 -23.58 -7.18
N ARG A 5 12.69 -22.98 -6.13
CA ARG A 5 12.76 -23.47 -4.74
C ARG A 5 11.57 -24.32 -4.32
N VAL A 6 10.37 -24.03 -4.85
CA VAL A 6 9.12 -24.71 -4.46
C VAL A 6 8.77 -25.88 -5.38
N GLY A 7 9.24 -25.87 -6.63
CA GLY A 7 9.05 -26.95 -7.60
C GLY A 7 8.54 -26.47 -8.97
N GLY A 8 8.72 -27.30 -10.00
CA GLY A 8 8.33 -27.00 -11.37
C GLY A 8 6.83 -26.71 -11.54
N ASP A 9 5.98 -27.34 -10.72
CA ASP A 9 4.53 -27.22 -10.75
C ASP A 9 3.99 -25.95 -10.04
N PHE A 10 4.86 -25.18 -9.37
CA PHE A 10 4.46 -23.95 -8.70
C PHE A 10 4.21 -22.81 -9.71
N ILE A 11 2.94 -22.47 -9.92
CA ILE A 11 2.50 -21.40 -10.83
C ILE A 11 2.44 -20.07 -10.08
N VAL A 12 3.12 -19.05 -10.60
CA VAL A 12 3.11 -17.69 -10.04
C VAL A 12 2.27 -16.78 -10.91
N LEU A 13 1.21 -16.18 -10.35
CA LEU A 13 0.45 -15.10 -10.97
C LEU A 13 0.88 -13.75 -10.39
N ASN A 14 1.59 -12.94 -11.16
CA ASN A 14 1.88 -11.56 -10.75
C ASN A 14 0.64 -10.67 -10.95
N ALA A 15 -0.01 -10.31 -9.84
CA ALA A 15 -1.18 -9.44 -9.83
C ALA A 15 -0.87 -7.96 -9.51
N GLY A 16 0.41 -7.61 -9.34
CA GLY A 16 0.87 -6.26 -9.01
C GLY A 16 0.65 -5.27 -10.15
N ILE A 17 0.26 -4.04 -9.82
CA ILE A 17 0.13 -2.94 -10.79
C ILE A 17 0.89 -1.71 -10.27
N PRO A 18 1.78 -1.11 -11.08
CA PRO A 18 2.48 0.12 -10.71
C PRO A 18 1.53 1.23 -10.25
N GLY A 19 1.91 1.95 -9.19
CA GLY A 19 1.15 3.07 -8.66
C GLY A 19 -0.13 2.71 -7.87
N HIS A 20 -0.54 1.44 -7.78
CA HIS A 20 -1.67 1.03 -6.93
C HIS A 20 -1.40 1.26 -5.44
N THR A 21 -2.42 1.79 -4.74
CA THR A 21 -2.48 1.81 -3.26
C THR A 21 -3.28 0.62 -2.74
N SER A 22 -3.29 0.42 -1.42
CA SER A 22 -4.15 -0.58 -0.76
C SER A 22 -5.64 -0.48 -1.14
N VAL A 23 -6.13 0.70 -1.56
CA VAL A 23 -7.53 0.88 -2.00
C VAL A 23 -7.78 0.17 -3.33
N ASN A 24 -6.85 0.28 -4.29
CA ASN A 24 -6.94 -0.40 -5.57
C ASN A 24 -6.67 -1.90 -5.41
N THR A 25 -5.66 -2.26 -4.63
CA THR A 25 -5.25 -3.66 -4.40
C THR A 25 -6.35 -4.46 -3.70
N GLU A 26 -7.09 -3.90 -2.72
CA GLU A 26 -8.22 -4.59 -2.07
C GLU A 26 -9.34 -4.96 -3.05
N ARG A 27 -9.70 -4.02 -3.93
CA ARG A 27 -10.73 -4.24 -4.96
C ARG A 27 -10.27 -5.28 -5.99
N ARG A 28 -9.03 -5.16 -6.50
CA ARG A 28 -8.48 -6.07 -7.51
C ARG A 28 -8.31 -7.48 -6.97
N LEU A 29 -7.75 -7.65 -5.76
CA LEU A 29 -7.57 -8.96 -5.13
C LEU A 29 -8.89 -9.70 -5.01
N ARG A 30 -9.94 -9.03 -4.52
CA ARG A 30 -11.28 -9.62 -4.41
C ARG A 30 -11.84 -10.04 -5.77
N GLY A 31 -11.79 -9.15 -6.76
CA GLY A 31 -12.26 -9.48 -8.12
C GLY A 31 -11.49 -10.64 -8.76
N LEU A 32 -10.18 -10.77 -8.50
CA LEU A 32 -9.38 -11.90 -8.96
C LEU A 32 -9.77 -13.20 -8.25
N LEU A 33 -9.87 -13.21 -6.91
CA LEU A 33 -10.28 -14.40 -6.15
C LEU A 33 -11.72 -14.86 -6.50
N ASP A 34 -12.63 -13.92 -6.70
CA ASP A 34 -14.00 -14.18 -7.17
C ASP A 34 -14.01 -14.77 -8.60
N THR A 35 -13.12 -14.31 -9.48
CA THR A 35 -13.04 -14.79 -10.88
C THR A 35 -12.37 -16.15 -10.99
N LEU A 36 -11.24 -16.35 -10.32
CA LEU A 36 -10.52 -17.62 -10.30
C LEU A 36 -11.37 -18.72 -9.66
N GLY A 37 -12.06 -18.43 -8.56
CA GLY A 37 -13.00 -19.36 -7.93
C GLY A 37 -14.16 -19.78 -8.84
N LYS A 38 -14.71 -18.86 -9.65
CA LYS A 38 -15.73 -19.19 -10.67
C LYS A 38 -15.21 -20.06 -11.81
N GLN A 39 -13.91 -19.99 -12.10
CA GLN A 39 -13.23 -20.81 -13.09
C GLN A 39 -12.71 -22.14 -12.49
N ALA A 40 -13.04 -22.44 -11.23
CA ALA A 40 -12.52 -23.59 -10.47
C ALA A 40 -10.99 -23.63 -10.36
N ILE A 41 -10.31 -22.48 -10.50
CA ILE A 41 -8.88 -22.35 -10.28
C ILE A 41 -8.65 -22.15 -8.78
N GLN A 42 -8.09 -23.16 -8.13
CA GLN A 42 -7.63 -23.06 -6.75
C GLN A 42 -6.41 -22.14 -6.66
N VAL A 43 -6.39 -21.29 -5.62
CA VAL A 43 -5.24 -20.44 -5.29
C VAL A 43 -4.80 -20.82 -3.89
N ASP A 44 -3.60 -21.39 -3.74
CA ASP A 44 -3.14 -21.85 -2.43
C ASP A 44 -2.60 -20.69 -1.58
N TYR A 45 -1.93 -19.72 -2.22
CA TYR A 45 -1.22 -18.63 -1.57
C TYR A 45 -1.46 -17.27 -2.22
N VAL A 46 -1.54 -16.21 -1.40
CA VAL A 46 -1.49 -14.81 -1.86
C VAL A 46 -0.51 -14.03 -1.01
N SER A 47 0.56 -13.53 -1.63
CA SER A 47 1.49 -12.58 -1.02
C SER A 47 1.02 -11.14 -1.24
N ILE A 48 0.95 -10.34 -0.17
CA ILE A 48 0.47 -8.95 -0.20
C ILE A 48 1.63 -8.00 0.09
N TYR A 49 1.98 -7.17 -0.90
CA TYR A 49 2.95 -6.08 -0.79
C TYR A 49 2.25 -4.75 -1.09
N ALA A 50 2.08 -3.90 -0.06
CA ALA A 50 1.37 -2.62 -0.18
C ALA A 50 1.85 -1.61 0.87
N GLY A 51 1.68 -0.31 0.58
CA GLY A 51 1.97 0.79 1.53
C GLY A 51 2.89 1.89 1.00
N ASN A 52 3.76 1.62 0.01
CA ASN A 52 4.65 2.63 -0.58
C ASN A 52 3.86 3.76 -1.26
N ASN A 53 2.94 3.40 -2.17
CA ASN A 53 2.07 4.38 -2.84
C ASN A 53 1.04 5.01 -1.88
N ASP A 54 0.56 4.28 -0.87
CA ASP A 54 -0.40 4.78 0.12
C ASP A 54 0.15 5.99 0.89
N CYS A 55 1.47 6.00 1.11
CA CYS A 55 2.19 7.04 1.86
C CYS A 55 2.61 8.25 1.00
N GLN A 56 2.35 8.23 -0.30
CA GLN A 56 2.63 9.34 -1.21
C GLN A 56 1.58 10.45 -1.07
N TRP A 57 1.96 11.71 -1.22
CA TRP A 57 1.08 12.84 -1.44
C TRP A 57 0.75 12.99 -2.93
N GLU A 58 -0.51 13.27 -3.24
CA GLU A 58 -0.93 13.51 -4.62
C GLU A 58 -1.99 14.62 -4.69
N GLY A 59 -1.53 15.86 -4.45
CA GLY A 59 -2.40 17.05 -4.42
C GLY A 59 -3.49 17.03 -3.36
N ASN A 60 -3.22 16.39 -2.21
CA ASN A 60 -4.18 16.11 -1.14
C ASN A 60 -5.46 15.35 -1.60
N ARG A 61 -5.39 14.59 -2.70
CA ARG A 61 -6.49 13.74 -3.20
C ARG A 61 -6.26 12.28 -2.83
N GLU A 62 -7.06 11.76 -1.89
CA GLU A 62 -7.02 10.35 -1.52
C GLU A 62 -7.59 9.44 -2.63
N ASP A 63 -7.03 8.26 -2.88
CA ASP A 63 -7.40 7.37 -3.99
C ASP A 63 -8.88 6.93 -3.94
N LYS A 64 -9.42 6.75 -2.72
CA LYS A 64 -10.85 6.46 -2.48
C LYS A 64 -11.81 7.55 -3.00
N THR A 65 -11.31 8.77 -3.25
CA THR A 65 -12.09 9.85 -3.87
C THR A 65 -12.22 9.66 -5.38
N ARG A 66 -11.14 9.18 -6.02
CA ARG A 66 -11.03 8.94 -7.46
C ARG A 66 -11.83 7.71 -7.91
N LEU A 67 -11.92 6.72 -7.03
CA LEU A 67 -12.65 5.48 -7.26
C LEU A 67 -14.16 5.65 -7.05
N ARG A 68 -14.96 4.98 -7.90
CA ARG A 68 -16.42 4.90 -7.77
C ARG A 68 -16.79 4.38 -6.38
N THR A 69 -17.72 5.03 -5.69
CA THR A 69 -18.13 4.67 -4.31
C THR A 69 -18.92 3.38 -4.27
N SER A 70 -19.79 3.16 -5.26
CA SER A 70 -20.53 1.90 -5.44
C SER A 70 -21.00 1.75 -6.89
N PRO A 71 -21.06 0.52 -7.45
CA PRO A 71 -21.74 0.27 -8.72
C PRO A 71 -23.24 0.60 -8.67
N LEU A 72 -23.83 0.63 -7.47
CA LEU A 72 -25.24 1.00 -7.24
C LEU A 72 -25.47 2.52 -7.19
N ILE A 73 -24.42 3.31 -6.95
CA ILE A 73 -24.52 4.78 -6.94
C ILE A 73 -24.37 5.26 -8.40
N PRO A 74 -25.34 6.03 -8.94
CA PRO A 74 -25.23 6.61 -10.28
C PRO A 74 -23.95 7.42 -10.47
N ILE A 75 -23.32 7.29 -11.64
CA ILE A 75 -22.03 7.94 -11.97
C ILE A 75 -22.11 9.46 -11.78
N PHE A 76 -23.25 10.09 -12.04
CA PHE A 76 -23.43 11.53 -11.82
C PHE A 76 -23.27 11.94 -10.35
N ILE A 77 -23.68 11.11 -9.39
CA ILE A 77 -23.51 11.39 -7.95
C ILE A 77 -22.03 11.33 -7.57
N ASP A 78 -21.28 10.36 -8.08
CA ASP A 78 -19.82 10.30 -7.89
C ASP A 78 -19.10 11.49 -8.57
N ARG A 79 -19.54 11.92 -9.76
CA ARG A 79 -19.03 13.14 -10.41
C ARG A 79 -19.36 14.40 -9.61
N LEU A 80 -20.55 14.51 -9.00
CA LEU A 80 -20.90 15.63 -8.12
C LEU A 80 -20.08 15.60 -6.83
N ARG A 81 -19.86 14.43 -6.21
CA ARG A 81 -18.95 14.25 -5.06
C ARG A 81 -17.55 14.75 -5.38
N LEU A 82 -17.02 14.42 -6.55
CA LEU A 82 -15.73 14.92 -7.04
C LEU A 82 -15.74 16.43 -7.30
N LYS A 83 -16.79 16.98 -7.91
CA LYS A 83 -16.94 18.41 -8.20
C LYS A 83 -17.00 19.28 -6.93
N PHE A 84 -17.61 18.77 -5.86
CA PHE A 84 -17.74 19.47 -4.57
C PHE A 84 -16.67 19.07 -3.54
N PHE A 85 -15.73 18.19 -3.87
CA PHE A 85 -14.61 17.85 -3.00
C PHE A 85 -13.72 19.08 -2.80
N LYS A 86 -13.77 19.66 -1.60
CA LYS A 86 -12.83 20.70 -1.18
C LYS A 86 -11.58 20.01 -0.62
N PRO A 87 -10.43 20.05 -1.33
CA PRO A 87 -9.19 19.49 -0.83
C PRO A 87 -8.73 20.26 0.41
N ASP A 88 -8.10 19.56 1.35
CA ASP A 88 -7.49 20.16 2.52
C ASP A 88 -6.30 21.03 2.11
N THR A 89 -6.17 22.21 2.70
CA THR A 89 -5.05 23.13 2.45
C THR A 89 -4.20 23.36 3.70
N LYS A 90 -4.57 22.78 4.85
CA LYS A 90 -3.93 22.97 6.15
C LYS A 90 -3.05 21.79 6.58
N HIS A 91 -3.22 20.63 5.95
CA HIS A 91 -2.47 19.42 6.26
C HIS A 91 -2.02 18.71 4.98
N ILE A 92 -0.90 18.00 5.05
CA ILE A 92 -0.49 17.05 3.99
C ILE A 92 -1.34 15.79 4.14
N ARG A 93 -2.10 15.43 3.11
CA ARG A 93 -2.89 14.19 3.02
C ARG A 93 -2.24 13.23 2.04
N LEU A 94 -2.03 12.00 2.51
CA LEU A 94 -1.48 10.91 1.72
C LEU A 94 -2.59 10.24 0.90
N ARG A 95 -2.24 9.52 -0.17
CA ARG A 95 -3.19 8.85 -1.07
C ARG A 95 -4.12 7.87 -0.35
N THR A 96 -3.64 7.23 0.72
CA THR A 96 -4.50 6.50 1.67
C THR A 96 -4.12 6.87 3.09
N ASN A 97 -5.07 7.38 3.90
CA ASN A 97 -4.82 7.58 5.32
C ASN A 97 -4.70 6.24 6.09
N GLN A 98 -4.13 6.31 7.30
CA GLN A 98 -3.87 5.15 8.17
C GLN A 98 -5.10 4.29 8.48
N ARG A 99 -6.29 4.90 8.69
CA ARG A 99 -7.53 4.17 8.98
C ARG A 99 -7.98 3.37 7.76
N ASP A 100 -7.98 4.00 6.59
CA ASP A 100 -8.35 3.34 5.34
C ASP A 100 -7.35 2.24 4.98
N PHE A 101 -6.04 2.49 5.09
CA PHE A 101 -4.99 1.48 4.87
C PHE A 101 -5.16 0.26 5.78
N SER A 102 -5.35 0.48 7.08
CA SER A 102 -5.60 -0.57 8.07
C SER A 102 -6.84 -1.42 7.73
N ARG A 103 -7.95 -0.77 7.37
CA ARG A 103 -9.18 -1.45 6.95
C ARG A 103 -8.99 -2.24 5.64
N ASN A 104 -8.30 -1.66 4.67
CA ASN A 104 -8.07 -2.30 3.37
C ASN A 104 -7.19 -3.56 3.52
N LEU A 105 -6.11 -3.48 4.32
CA LEU A 105 -5.25 -4.64 4.59
C LEU A 105 -6.01 -5.77 5.29
N LYS A 106 -6.82 -5.45 6.32
CA LYS A 106 -7.71 -6.44 6.97
C LYS A 106 -8.66 -7.10 5.97
N ARG A 107 -9.31 -6.31 5.10
CA ARG A 107 -10.23 -6.81 4.06
C ARG A 107 -9.55 -7.71 3.02
N MET A 108 -8.29 -7.43 2.67
CA MET A 108 -7.52 -8.31 1.78
C MET A 108 -7.27 -9.67 2.43
N LEU A 109 -6.86 -9.69 3.71
CA LEU A 109 -6.63 -10.91 4.48
C LEU A 109 -7.93 -11.72 4.71
N GLU A 110 -9.04 -11.02 5.00
CA GLU A 110 -10.38 -11.61 5.08
C GLU A 110 -10.87 -12.14 3.72
N ALA A 111 -10.49 -11.51 2.60
CA ALA A 111 -10.79 -12.00 1.27
C ALA A 111 -10.05 -13.32 0.97
N CYS A 112 -8.74 -13.40 1.20
CA CYS A 112 -8.00 -14.66 1.03
C CYS A 112 -8.65 -15.80 1.81
N ARG A 113 -8.93 -15.57 3.10
CA ARG A 113 -9.54 -16.57 4.00
C ARG A 113 -10.94 -17.03 3.57
N ARG A 114 -11.77 -16.14 3.00
CA ARG A 114 -13.11 -16.52 2.48
C ARG A 114 -13.04 -17.44 1.26
N HIS A 115 -11.91 -17.47 0.56
CA HIS A 115 -11.65 -18.33 -0.60
C HIS A 115 -10.68 -19.47 -0.25
N SER A 116 -10.48 -19.77 1.06
CA SER A 116 -9.56 -20.78 1.57
C SER A 116 -8.09 -20.61 1.17
N VAL A 117 -7.70 -19.42 0.73
CA VAL A 117 -6.34 -19.06 0.33
C VAL A 117 -5.51 -18.65 1.55
N ALA A 118 -4.29 -19.14 1.65
CA ALA A 118 -3.33 -18.76 2.69
C ALA A 118 -2.70 -17.37 2.38
N PRO A 119 -2.97 -16.32 3.16
CA PRO A 119 -2.35 -15.02 2.94
C PRO A 119 -0.94 -14.97 3.55
N VAL A 120 -0.01 -14.29 2.89
CA VAL A 120 1.28 -13.88 3.45
C VAL A 120 1.42 -12.38 3.27
N VAL A 121 1.87 -11.66 4.30
CA VAL A 121 2.10 -10.21 4.21
C VAL A 121 3.59 -9.95 4.06
N ILE A 122 3.97 -9.10 3.11
CA ILE A 122 5.35 -8.64 2.95
C ILE A 122 5.41 -7.21 3.49
N LEU A 123 6.27 -6.99 4.49
CA LEU A 123 6.57 -5.64 4.98
C LEU A 123 7.43 -4.93 3.92
N PRO A 124 7.00 -3.80 3.32
CA PRO A 124 7.82 -3.14 2.32
C PRO A 124 9.08 -2.57 2.95
N GLU A 125 10.22 -3.00 2.43
CA GLU A 125 11.48 -2.35 2.73
C GLU A 125 11.65 -1.06 1.95
N THR A 126 12.45 -0.16 2.52
CA THR A 126 12.62 1.20 2.03
C THR A 126 14.08 1.62 2.14
N PRO A 127 14.70 2.15 1.08
CA PRO A 127 16.06 2.63 1.12
C PRO A 127 16.20 3.93 1.93
N LEU A 128 17.38 4.10 2.52
CA LEU A 128 17.86 5.27 3.25
C LEU A 128 18.71 6.20 2.37
N TYR A 129 19.59 5.65 1.52
CA TYR A 129 20.56 6.45 0.75
C TYR A 129 19.97 7.17 -0.46
N TRP A 130 18.76 6.80 -0.90
CA TRP A 130 18.11 7.43 -2.04
C TRP A 130 17.62 8.86 -1.70
N GLU A 131 18.12 9.84 -2.45
CA GLU A 131 17.80 11.27 -2.33
C GLU A 131 16.27 11.54 -2.27
N PRO A 132 15.79 12.36 -1.32
CA PRO A 132 14.38 12.76 -1.23
C PRO A 132 13.89 13.46 -2.51
N GLY A 133 12.64 13.21 -2.91
CA GLY A 133 12.01 13.89 -4.06
C GLY A 133 12.52 13.48 -5.45
N LYS A 134 13.58 12.67 -5.52
CA LYS A 134 14.17 12.19 -6.78
C LYS A 134 13.46 10.93 -7.27
N ARG A 135 12.85 11.01 -8.45
CA ARG A 135 12.28 9.85 -9.14
C ARG A 135 13.28 9.36 -10.19
N PHE A 136 13.18 8.09 -10.59
CA PHE A 136 14.15 7.46 -11.49
C PHE A 136 14.27 8.26 -12.81
N VAL A 137 15.49 8.40 -13.34
CA VAL A 137 15.90 9.35 -14.41
C VAL A 137 15.94 10.82 -13.95
N ALA A 138 17.09 11.23 -13.40
CA ALA A 138 17.65 12.58 -13.22
C ALA A 138 16.84 13.71 -12.55
N ASP A 139 15.52 13.78 -12.73
CA ASP A 139 14.71 14.94 -12.40
C ASP A 139 14.06 14.83 -11.00
N LEU A 140 14.10 15.95 -10.27
CA LEU A 140 13.29 16.13 -9.07
C LEU A 140 11.81 16.15 -9.47
N PHE A 141 10.97 15.42 -8.74
CA PHE A 141 9.55 15.39 -9.03
C PHE A 141 8.93 16.78 -8.80
N PRO A 142 8.32 17.41 -9.83
CA PRO A 142 7.85 18.78 -9.72
C PRO A 142 6.62 18.87 -8.81
N VAL A 143 6.72 19.67 -7.76
CA VAL A 143 5.61 20.00 -6.86
C VAL A 143 5.19 21.44 -7.14
N ASP A 144 3.98 21.62 -7.70
CA ASP A 144 3.38 22.95 -7.83
C ASP A 144 2.84 23.42 -6.47
N GLU A 145 3.37 24.55 -6.00
CA GLU A 145 2.98 25.19 -4.75
C GLU A 145 1.48 25.54 -4.68
N LYS A 146 0.87 25.82 -5.84
CA LYS A 146 -0.55 26.20 -5.97
C LYS A 146 -1.50 25.02 -5.75
N ILE A 147 -0.99 23.78 -5.83
CA ILE A 147 -1.78 22.58 -5.56
C ILE A 147 -2.04 22.47 -4.04
N PRO A 148 -3.22 22.02 -3.58
CA PRO A 148 -3.53 21.85 -2.16
C PRO A 148 -2.49 21.02 -1.39
N GLY A 149 -1.86 21.65 -0.40
CA GLY A 149 -0.75 21.08 0.37
C GLY A 149 0.65 21.25 -0.25
N GLY A 150 0.75 21.78 -1.47
CA GLY A 150 2.01 21.93 -2.24
C GLY A 150 3.08 22.69 -1.47
N ALA A 151 2.79 23.90 -0.98
CA ALA A 151 3.72 24.68 -0.15
C ALA A 151 4.25 23.90 1.08
N MET A 152 3.38 23.11 1.75
CA MET A 152 3.77 22.29 2.90
C MET A 152 4.68 21.13 2.50
N VAL A 153 4.40 20.51 1.35
CA VAL A 153 5.21 19.42 0.77
C VAL A 153 6.57 19.92 0.31
N ILE A 154 6.64 21.09 -0.33
CA ILE A 154 7.90 21.76 -0.70
C ILE A 154 8.73 22.04 0.56
N ALA A 155 8.13 22.61 1.61
CA ALA A 155 8.81 22.86 2.88
C ALA A 155 9.22 21.58 3.64
N ALA A 156 8.51 20.47 3.45
CA ALA A 156 8.91 19.16 3.98
C ALA A 156 10.07 18.55 3.17
N LEU A 157 9.98 18.57 1.84
CA LEU A 157 10.99 18.05 0.92
C LEU A 157 12.32 18.81 1.05
N LYS A 158 12.28 20.15 1.19
CA LYS A 158 13.48 20.95 1.47
C LYS A 158 14.20 20.46 2.74
N ARG A 159 13.46 20.32 3.84
CA ARG A 159 14.01 19.80 5.12
C ARG A 159 14.46 18.34 5.03
N ALA A 160 13.82 17.52 4.20
CA ALA A 160 14.26 16.15 3.94
C ALA A 160 15.63 16.15 3.23
N THR A 161 15.75 16.94 2.16
CA THR A 161 16.96 17.06 1.33
C THR A 161 18.13 17.63 2.14
N GLU A 162 17.90 18.69 2.92
CA GLU A 162 18.89 19.28 3.83
C GLU A 162 19.41 18.25 4.86
N ARG A 163 18.52 17.46 5.47
CA ARG A 163 18.89 16.41 6.45
C ARG A 163 19.66 15.26 5.82
N TRP A 164 19.26 14.85 4.62
CA TRP A 164 19.92 13.77 3.87
C TRP A 164 21.34 14.21 3.44
N ALA A 165 21.46 15.38 2.81
CA ALA A 165 22.74 15.91 2.33
C ALA A 165 23.73 16.18 3.47
N ALA A 166 23.25 16.62 4.64
CA ALA A 166 24.10 16.89 5.80
C ALA A 166 24.83 15.63 6.35
N VAL A 167 24.30 14.42 6.11
CA VAL A 167 24.83 13.17 6.69
C VAL A 167 25.28 12.13 5.67
N LEU A 168 25.02 12.32 4.37
CA LEU A 168 25.27 11.33 3.32
C LEU A 168 26.72 10.84 3.32
N ASP A 169 27.67 11.78 3.28
CA ASP A 169 29.11 11.49 3.16
C ASP A 169 29.80 11.23 4.51
N GLN A 170 29.05 11.28 5.62
CA GLN A 170 29.60 10.95 6.94
C GLN A 170 29.82 9.44 7.08
N PRO A 171 30.80 8.99 7.89
CA PRO A 171 30.91 7.58 8.31
C PRO A 171 29.61 7.06 8.93
N TRP A 172 29.40 5.74 8.90
CA TRP A 172 28.21 5.15 9.52
C TRP A 172 28.14 5.44 11.03
N SER A 173 26.97 5.86 11.48
CA SER A 173 26.65 6.07 12.89
C SER A 173 25.14 5.97 13.10
N GLU A 174 24.73 5.72 14.35
CA GLU A 174 23.32 5.72 14.73
C GLU A 174 22.64 7.07 14.46
N ASP A 175 23.37 8.19 14.55
CA ASP A 175 22.83 9.52 14.27
C ASP A 175 22.69 9.79 12.76
N LYS A 176 23.61 9.26 11.93
CA LYS A 176 23.42 9.20 10.47
C LYS A 176 22.18 8.38 10.12
N HIS A 177 21.99 7.20 10.73
CA HIS A 177 20.81 6.37 10.52
C HIS A 177 19.51 7.14 10.85
N LYS A 178 19.40 7.72 12.05
CA LYS A 178 18.24 8.53 12.45
C LYS A 178 17.99 9.72 11.52
N ALA A 179 19.03 10.39 11.06
CA ALA A 179 18.91 11.52 10.14
C ALA A 179 18.39 11.08 8.75
N LEU A 180 18.91 9.99 8.18
CA LEU A 180 18.43 9.41 6.93
C LEU A 180 16.99 8.89 7.05
N GLU A 181 16.63 8.21 8.14
CA GLU A 181 15.23 7.83 8.40
C GLU A 181 14.34 9.07 8.51
N SER A 182 14.78 10.12 9.21
CA SER A 182 13.99 11.33 9.37
C SER A 182 13.80 12.08 8.04
N ALA A 183 14.81 12.10 7.17
CA ALA A 183 14.68 12.61 5.80
C ALA A 183 13.63 11.82 5.01
N ARG A 184 13.70 10.48 5.05
CA ARG A 184 12.73 9.57 4.41
C ARG A 184 11.30 9.78 4.91
N GLU A 185 11.08 9.97 6.21
CA GLU A 185 9.73 10.22 6.75
C GLU A 185 9.18 11.60 6.34
N LEU A 186 10.05 12.58 6.03
CA LEU A 186 9.69 13.91 5.51
C LEU A 186 9.50 13.97 4.00
N ASP A 187 9.96 12.97 3.24
CA ASP A 187 9.63 12.83 1.82
C ASP A 187 8.18 12.36 1.67
N PHE A 188 7.31 13.22 1.15
CA PHE A 188 5.93 12.90 0.82
C PHE A 188 5.71 12.67 -0.69
N VAL A 189 6.73 12.94 -1.50
CA VAL A 189 6.60 13.01 -2.96
C VAL A 189 6.89 11.66 -3.60
N ILE A 190 7.84 10.92 -3.02
CA ILE A 190 8.29 9.62 -3.50
C ILE A 190 7.56 8.49 -2.75
N PRO A 191 7.03 7.45 -3.44
CA PRO A 191 6.38 6.31 -2.80
C PRO A 191 7.32 5.53 -1.85
N ARG A 192 7.23 5.82 -0.56
CA ARG A 192 8.02 5.17 0.51
C ARG A 192 7.12 4.91 1.71
N ILE A 193 7.00 3.67 2.16
CA ILE A 193 6.13 3.35 3.32
C ILE A 193 6.67 4.05 4.58
N LYS A 194 5.81 4.84 5.23
CA LYS A 194 6.14 5.58 6.46
C LYS A 194 6.07 4.70 7.70
N LYS A 195 6.80 5.07 8.75
CA LYS A 195 6.95 4.29 10.00
C LYS A 195 5.61 3.85 10.60
N GLN A 196 4.60 4.72 10.61
CA GLN A 196 3.28 4.39 11.15
C GLN A 196 2.55 3.33 10.31
N TYR A 197 2.72 3.34 8.99
CA TYR A 197 2.13 2.35 8.09
C TYR A 197 2.85 1.00 8.21
N ARG A 198 4.19 1.00 8.33
CA ARG A 198 4.96 -0.21 8.69
C ARG A 198 4.42 -0.81 10.00
N GLN A 199 4.23 0.00 11.04
CA GLN A 199 3.69 -0.48 12.31
C GLN A 199 2.27 -1.06 12.20
N LEU A 200 1.42 -0.50 11.32
CA LEU A 200 0.09 -1.05 11.03
C LEU A 200 0.16 -2.42 10.35
N VAL A 201 1.06 -2.59 9.37
CA VAL A 201 1.30 -3.88 8.71
C VAL A 201 1.69 -4.94 9.76
N GLU A 202 2.66 -4.63 10.62
CA GLU A 202 3.13 -5.54 11.65
C GLU A 202 2.05 -5.88 12.69
N ASN A 203 1.29 -4.87 13.14
CA ASN A 203 0.23 -5.06 14.11
C ASN A 203 -0.90 -5.90 13.53
N ILE A 204 -1.29 -5.68 12.27
CA ILE A 204 -2.36 -6.43 11.60
C ILE A 204 -1.93 -7.87 11.39
N ALA A 205 -0.74 -8.12 10.82
CA ALA A 205 -0.22 -9.46 10.61
C ALA A 205 -0.15 -10.27 11.91
N ARG A 206 0.43 -9.69 12.98
CA ARG A 206 0.45 -10.29 14.32
C ARG A 206 -0.95 -10.53 14.88
N SER A 207 -1.84 -9.54 14.84
CA SER A 207 -3.19 -9.64 15.44
C SER A 207 -4.13 -10.62 14.74
N LEU A 208 -3.80 -11.00 13.49
CA LEU A 208 -4.56 -11.93 12.68
C LEU A 208 -3.81 -13.26 12.49
N GLU A 209 -2.65 -13.45 13.11
CA GLU A 209 -1.82 -14.66 12.98
C GLU A 209 -1.49 -15.00 11.52
N VAL A 210 -1.07 -13.97 10.77
CA VAL A 210 -0.67 -14.09 9.36
C VAL A 210 0.86 -13.98 9.27
N PRO A 211 1.55 -14.86 8.52
CA PRO A 211 2.99 -14.78 8.32
C PRO A 211 3.40 -13.44 7.74
N LEU A 212 4.45 -12.87 8.32
CA LEU A 212 4.99 -11.57 7.94
C LEU A 212 6.42 -11.73 7.44
N VAL A 213 6.58 -11.65 6.13
CA VAL A 213 7.89 -11.56 5.50
C VAL A 213 8.51 -10.21 5.87
N ARG A 214 9.53 -10.28 6.72
CA ARG A 214 10.49 -9.20 6.98
C ARG A 214 11.81 -9.58 6.34
N THR A 215 12.44 -8.64 5.65
CA THR A 215 13.82 -8.78 5.16
C THR A 215 14.68 -7.68 5.77
N CYS A 216 15.94 -8.00 6.05
CA CYS A 216 16.91 -7.00 6.49
C CYS A 216 17.80 -6.64 5.32
N ILE A 217 17.95 -5.35 5.05
CA ILE A 217 18.91 -4.80 4.08
C ILE A 217 19.99 -4.09 4.90
N PRO A 218 21.30 -4.35 4.66
CA PRO A 218 22.38 -3.75 5.44
C PRO A 218 22.35 -2.21 5.36
N ARG A 219 22.02 -1.54 6.47
CA ARG A 219 21.87 -0.08 6.51
C ARG A 219 23.21 0.68 6.46
N GLU A 220 24.29 -0.02 6.78
CA GLU A 220 25.68 0.47 6.76
C GLU A 220 26.23 0.68 5.34
N GLN A 221 25.53 0.19 4.31
CA GLN A 221 25.98 0.18 2.91
C GLN A 221 25.01 0.95 2.02
N ASP A 222 25.48 1.42 0.86
CA ASP A 222 24.59 2.02 -0.14
C ASP A 222 23.52 1.01 -0.61
N ASP A 223 22.26 1.41 -0.51
CA ASP A 223 21.10 0.57 -0.83
C ASP A 223 20.95 0.27 -2.34
N GLY A 224 21.73 0.91 -3.23
CA GLY A 224 21.65 0.75 -4.68
C GLY A 224 21.96 -0.66 -5.20
N ALA A 225 22.63 -1.50 -4.41
CA ALA A 225 22.78 -2.93 -4.71
C ALA A 225 21.52 -3.77 -4.42
N TYR A 226 20.55 -3.19 -3.69
CA TYR A 226 19.34 -3.86 -3.19
C TYR A 226 18.05 -3.30 -3.79
N PHE A 227 18.06 -2.08 -4.33
CA PHE A 227 16.92 -1.48 -5.01
C PHE A 227 17.32 -0.85 -6.35
N VAL A 228 16.45 -0.98 -7.36
CA VAL A 228 16.59 -0.23 -8.62
C VAL A 228 16.12 1.21 -8.48
N ASP A 229 15.20 1.49 -7.56
CA ASP A 229 14.74 2.83 -7.27
C ASP A 229 14.40 3.03 -5.78
N TYR A 230 13.69 4.10 -5.47
CA TYR A 230 13.23 4.43 -4.13
C TYR A 230 12.33 3.40 -3.43
N CYS A 231 11.83 2.35 -4.11
CA CYS A 231 11.02 1.31 -3.47
C CYS A 231 11.05 -0.10 -4.08
N HIS A 232 11.56 -0.29 -5.30
CA HIS A 232 11.53 -1.57 -5.99
C HIS A 232 12.80 -2.41 -5.70
N PRO A 233 12.69 -3.51 -4.94
CA PRO A 233 13.83 -4.38 -4.62
C PRO A 233 14.35 -5.14 -5.85
N ILE A 234 15.65 -5.41 -5.87
CA ILE A 234 16.36 -6.18 -6.91
C ILE A 234 17.35 -7.19 -6.30
N GLY A 235 17.82 -8.12 -7.13
CA GLY A 235 18.88 -9.07 -6.80
C GLY A 235 18.70 -9.73 -5.42
N ARG A 236 19.66 -9.52 -4.53
CA ARG A 236 19.69 -10.06 -3.16
C ARG A 236 18.48 -9.71 -2.31
N ALA A 237 17.85 -8.54 -2.52
CA ALA A 237 16.62 -8.20 -1.79
C ALA A 237 15.45 -9.09 -2.23
N ASN A 238 15.31 -9.36 -3.53
CA ASN A 238 14.30 -10.30 -4.04
C ASN A 238 14.60 -11.75 -3.64
N GLU A 239 15.86 -12.15 -3.57
CA GLU A 239 16.28 -13.47 -3.05
C GLU A 239 15.90 -13.65 -1.58
N ALA A 240 16.10 -12.63 -0.75
CA ALA A 240 15.71 -12.64 0.66
C ALA A 240 14.18 -12.70 0.83
N ILE A 241 13.42 -11.92 0.04
CA ILE A 241 11.95 -11.96 0.05
C ILE A 241 11.46 -13.35 -0.39
N ALA A 242 12.01 -13.90 -1.47
CA ALA A 242 11.65 -15.22 -1.98
C ALA A 242 11.95 -16.32 -0.96
N GLY A 243 13.11 -16.28 -0.28
CA GLY A 243 13.44 -17.22 0.79
C GLY A 243 12.43 -17.20 1.93
N LYS A 244 12.05 -16.00 2.40
CA LYS A 244 11.03 -15.85 3.45
C LYS A 244 9.61 -16.21 3.02
N LEU A 245 9.30 -16.12 1.72
CA LEU A 245 8.05 -16.65 1.17
C LEU A 245 8.03 -18.19 1.17
N VAL A 246 9.15 -18.86 0.89
CA VAL A 246 9.25 -20.33 1.01
C VAL A 246 9.05 -20.77 2.46
N GLU A 247 9.74 -20.14 3.43
CA GLU A 247 9.54 -20.43 4.87
C GLU A 247 8.06 -20.30 5.28
N ALA A 248 7.38 -19.25 4.83
CA ALA A 248 5.95 -19.05 5.12
C ALA A 248 5.03 -20.09 4.45
N ILE A 249 5.39 -20.58 3.27
CA ILE A 249 4.68 -21.68 2.57
C ILE A 249 4.86 -23.00 3.35
N GLU A 250 6.08 -23.30 3.78
CA GLU A 250 6.41 -24.49 4.61
C GLU A 250 5.72 -24.46 5.97
N ASP A 251 5.60 -23.29 6.61
CA ASP A 251 4.83 -23.10 7.85
C ASP A 251 3.34 -23.42 7.66
N TYR A 252 2.78 -23.11 6.48
CA TYR A 252 1.40 -23.42 6.13
C TYR A 252 1.19 -24.91 5.80
N GLU A 253 2.08 -25.53 5.05
CA GLU A 253 1.99 -26.96 4.70
C GLU A 253 2.26 -27.87 5.89
N SER A 254 3.18 -27.49 6.79
CA SER A 254 3.41 -28.25 8.02
C SER A 254 2.36 -28.01 9.12
N GLY A 255 1.30 -27.23 8.84
CA GLY A 255 0.27 -26.87 9.81
C GLY A 255 0.75 -26.02 11.00
N ARG A 256 1.96 -25.44 10.96
CA ARG A 256 2.45 -24.50 11.98
C ARG A 256 1.64 -23.21 12.01
N VAL A 257 1.07 -22.82 10.86
CA VAL A 257 0.16 -21.68 10.73
C VAL A 257 -1.17 -22.16 10.14
N SER A 258 -2.27 -21.79 10.78
CA SER A 258 -3.61 -22.18 10.33
C SER A 258 -4.04 -21.42 9.07
N LYS A 259 -4.47 -22.15 8.04
CA LYS A 259 -5.19 -21.58 6.88
C LYS A 259 -6.62 -21.10 7.26
N VAL A 260 -7.13 -21.50 8.45
CA VAL A 260 -8.51 -21.25 8.93
C VAL A 260 -8.55 -20.28 10.12
N VAL A 261 -9.65 -19.52 10.20
CA VAL A 261 -9.89 -18.33 11.04
C VAL A 261 -9.60 -18.48 12.55
N ALA A 262 -8.66 -17.68 13.07
CA ALA A 262 -8.80 -17.09 14.40
C ALA A 262 -9.82 -15.94 14.35
N ARG A 263 -10.86 -15.98 15.21
CA ARG A 263 -11.95 -14.98 15.18
C ARG A 263 -11.40 -13.58 15.46
N THR A 264 -11.69 -12.61 14.56
CA THR A 264 -11.32 -11.20 14.75
C THR A 264 -11.75 -10.73 16.15
N PRO A 265 -10.82 -10.29 17.04
CA PRO A 265 -11.14 -10.00 18.43
C PRO A 265 -12.28 -8.98 18.58
N LEU A 266 -13.17 -9.24 19.54
CA LEU A 266 -14.44 -8.50 19.70
C LEU A 266 -14.21 -7.00 19.91
N LEU A 267 -13.07 -6.62 20.51
CA LEU A 267 -12.61 -5.24 20.69
C LEU A 267 -12.54 -4.46 19.36
N TYR A 268 -12.06 -5.08 18.27
CA TYR A 268 -11.96 -4.41 16.96
C TYR A 268 -13.33 -4.17 16.33
N ARG A 269 -14.31 -5.04 16.56
CA ARG A 269 -15.69 -4.86 16.06
C ARG A 269 -16.41 -3.71 16.76
N LEU A 270 -16.09 -3.45 18.03
CA LEU A 270 -16.66 -2.34 18.81
C LEU A 270 -16.06 -0.97 18.42
N LEU A 271 -14.75 -0.91 18.13
CA LEU A 271 -14.09 0.32 17.70
C LEU A 271 -14.54 0.80 16.31
N ASP A 272 -14.91 -0.10 15.41
CA ASP A 272 -15.44 0.26 14.08
C ASP A 272 -16.92 0.72 14.09
N SER A 273 -17.68 0.49 15.19
CA SER A 273 -19.16 0.60 15.17
C SER A 273 -19.80 1.65 16.09
N ARG A 274 -19.06 2.34 16.98
CA ARG A 274 -19.69 3.21 18.00
C ARG A 274 -19.23 4.68 18.08
N PHE A 275 -18.33 5.16 17.22
CA PHE A 275 -17.72 6.49 17.39
C PHE A 275 -18.00 7.52 16.27
N VAL A 276 -18.86 7.22 15.27
CA VAL A 276 -18.96 8.05 14.05
C VAL A 276 -20.39 8.55 13.72
N ASP A 277 -21.45 7.83 14.07
CA ASP A 277 -22.81 8.16 13.60
C ASP A 277 -23.47 9.39 14.27
N VAL A 278 -22.87 9.95 15.33
CA VAL A 278 -23.48 11.06 16.10
C VAL A 278 -23.29 12.43 15.43
N VAL A 279 -22.34 12.60 14.50
CA VAL A 279 -21.90 13.94 14.03
C VAL A 279 -22.31 14.30 12.59
N SER A 280 -22.76 13.33 11.77
CA SER A 280 -23.01 13.56 10.33
C SER A 280 -24.48 13.51 9.88
N GLY A 281 -25.43 13.41 10.81
CA GLY A 281 -26.82 13.04 10.52
C GLY A 281 -27.81 14.15 10.13
N TRP A 282 -27.42 15.43 10.06
CA TRP A 282 -28.35 16.54 9.81
C TRP A 282 -28.15 17.20 8.43
N PHE A 283 -29.30 17.42 7.76
CA PHE A 283 -29.50 18.07 6.45
C PHE A 283 -29.21 17.24 5.18
N SER A 284 -30.21 16.42 4.81
CA SER A 284 -30.42 15.92 3.45
C SER A 284 -31.41 16.82 2.67
N GLY A 285 -31.32 16.84 1.34
CA GLY A 285 -32.22 17.55 0.42
C GLY A 285 -32.17 16.95 -0.98
N SER A 286 -33.31 16.88 -1.70
CA SER A 286 -33.57 15.85 -2.73
C SER A 286 -33.97 16.37 -4.13
N ARG A 287 -34.14 15.43 -5.11
CA ARG A 287 -34.52 15.58 -6.55
C ARG A 287 -33.33 16.01 -7.45
N GLY A 288 -33.14 15.67 -8.74
CA GLY A 288 -33.76 14.84 -9.81
C GLY A 288 -33.03 15.17 -11.14
N ARG A 289 -33.12 14.51 -12.32
CA ARG A 289 -33.76 13.28 -12.83
C ARG A 289 -33.09 12.92 -14.21
N THR A 290 -33.07 11.65 -14.65
CA THR A 290 -32.76 11.14 -16.04
C THR A 290 -31.41 11.48 -16.72
N ALA A 291 -30.96 10.81 -17.81
CA ALA A 291 -30.62 9.38 -18.04
C ALA A 291 -30.07 9.24 -19.48
N GLU A 292 -28.85 8.71 -19.70
CA GLU A 292 -28.39 8.09 -20.98
C GLU A 292 -26.97 7.48 -20.85
N SER A 293 -26.46 6.84 -21.91
CA SER A 293 -25.75 5.55 -21.88
C SER A 293 -24.20 5.52 -21.81
N ASP A 294 -23.72 4.32 -21.46
CA ASP A 294 -22.33 3.80 -21.41
C ASP A 294 -21.61 3.84 -22.80
N PRO A 295 -20.26 3.74 -22.89
CA PRO A 295 -19.62 2.41 -22.80
C PRO A 295 -18.26 2.29 -22.08
N GLU A 296 -18.07 1.06 -21.60
CA GLU A 296 -16.86 0.24 -21.45
C GLU A 296 -15.47 0.85 -21.73
N ASN A 297 -14.51 0.51 -20.86
CA ASN A 297 -13.09 0.60 -21.17
C ASN A 297 -12.38 -0.67 -20.70
N GLN A 298 -11.54 -1.25 -21.56
CA GLN A 298 -10.95 -2.58 -21.40
C GLN A 298 -9.60 -2.50 -20.68
N ASP A 299 -9.42 -3.28 -19.60
CA ASP A 299 -8.13 -3.38 -18.89
C ASP A 299 -7.16 -4.31 -19.65
N ILE A 300 -6.00 -3.76 -20.04
CA ILE A 300 -4.90 -4.51 -20.66
C ILE A 300 -4.03 -5.14 -19.57
N TYR A 301 -3.73 -6.44 -19.71
CA TYR A 301 -2.82 -7.17 -18.83
C TYR A 301 -1.41 -7.20 -19.44
N THR A 302 -0.39 -6.93 -18.63
CA THR A 302 1.02 -7.20 -18.97
C THR A 302 1.52 -8.34 -18.10
N LEU A 303 1.98 -9.43 -18.74
CA LEU A 303 2.67 -10.54 -18.09
C LEU A 303 4.18 -10.27 -18.08
N TYR A 304 4.83 -10.64 -16.97
CA TYR A 304 6.27 -10.82 -16.83
C TYR A 304 6.54 -12.23 -16.32
#